data_AF-A0A963WSX0-F1
#
_entry.id   AF-A0A963WSX0-F1
#
_cell.length_a   1.000
_cell.length_b   1.000
_cell.length_c   1.000
_cell.angle_alpha   90.00
_cell.angle_beta   90.00
_cell.angle_gamma   90.00
#
_symmetry.space_group_name_H-M   'P 1'
#
loop_
_entity.id
_entity.type
_entity.pdbx_description
1 polymer ?
#
loop_
_entity_poly.entity_id
_entity_poly.type
_entity_poly.pdbx_seq_one_letter_code
_entity_poly.pdbx_strand_id
1 'polypeptide(L)'
;MTAEVVPLPRKKPTLDPMLALTAPGMNSVNAVILDRMQSEIPLIPALAGHLISGGGKRLRPMLTLAGAELVGYNGTRHHKLAAAVEFIHTATLL
;
A
#
# COMPACT_ATOMS: atom_id res chain seq x y z
N MET A 1 -42.95 -6.72 5.49
CA MET A 1 -41.53 -6.51 5.85
C MET A 1 -41.19 -5.06 5.52
N THR A 2 -41.11 -4.20 6.52
CA THR A 2 -40.72 -2.79 6.35
C THR A 2 -39.22 -2.68 6.56
N ALA A 3 -38.48 -2.18 5.56
CA ALA A 3 -37.07 -1.86 5.73
C ALA A 3 -36.95 -0.50 6.42
N GLU A 4 -36.22 -0.46 7.53
CA GLU A 4 -35.85 0.79 8.21
C GLU A 4 -34.60 1.37 7.53
N VAL A 5 -34.69 2.60 7.04
CA VAL A 5 -33.54 3.30 6.46
C VAL A 5 -32.75 3.93 7.59
N VAL A 6 -31.56 3.41 7.87
CA VAL A 6 -30.61 4.00 8.84
C VAL A 6 -29.61 4.88 8.10
N PRO A 7 -29.74 6.22 8.13
CA PRO A 7 -28.79 7.10 7.48
C PRO A 7 -27.47 7.13 8.26
N LEU A 8 -26.38 6.77 7.59
CA LEU A 8 -25.03 6.90 8.17
C LEU A 8 -24.61 8.37 8.17
N PRO A 9 -24.05 8.89 9.28
CA PRO A 9 -23.57 10.26 9.35
C PRO A 9 -22.44 10.48 8.32
N ARG A 10 -22.63 11.46 7.44
CA ARG A 10 -21.63 11.83 6.43
C ARG A 10 -20.46 12.57 7.09
N LYS A 11 -19.34 11.87 7.31
CA LYS A 11 -18.07 12.49 7.68
C LYS A 11 -17.32 12.93 6.41
N LYS A 12 -16.48 13.96 6.54
CA LYS A 12 -15.57 14.37 5.44
C LYS A 12 -14.68 13.17 5.07
N PRO A 13 -14.58 12.78 3.78
CA PRO A 13 -13.71 11.69 3.38
C PRO A 13 -12.25 12.00 3.73
N THR A 14 -11.57 11.06 4.37
CA THR A 14 -10.14 11.15 4.69
C THR A 14 -9.48 9.78 4.58
N LEU A 15 -8.16 9.79 4.30
CA LEU A 15 -7.32 8.59 4.32
C LEU A 15 -6.56 8.43 5.62
N ASP A 16 -6.61 9.40 6.55
CA ASP A 16 -5.82 9.38 7.79
C ASP A 16 -5.97 8.07 8.59
N PRO A 17 -7.18 7.48 8.76
CA PRO A 17 -7.32 6.21 9.45
C PRO A 17 -6.58 5.07 8.75
N MET A 18 -6.59 5.06 7.41
CA MET A 18 -5.91 4.03 6.62
C MET A 18 -4.39 4.22 6.65
N LEU A 19 -3.93 5.47 6.59
CA LEU A 19 -2.52 5.81 6.74
C LEU A 19 -2.01 5.37 8.12
N ALA A 20 -2.75 5.69 9.18
CA ALA A 20 -2.40 5.30 10.54
C ALA A 20 -2.38 3.78 10.72
N LEU A 21 -3.41 3.08 10.21
CA LEU A 21 -3.52 1.62 10.28
C LEU A 21 -2.35 0.92 9.59
N THR A 22 -1.94 1.42 8.43
CA THR A 22 -0.97 0.73 7.57
C THR A 22 0.47 1.22 7.72
N ALA A 23 0.71 2.31 8.47
CA ALA A 23 2.05 2.90 8.63
C ALA A 23 3.15 1.90 9.02
N PRO A 24 2.95 0.99 10.00
CA PRO A 24 3.97 0.00 10.35
C PRO A 24 4.29 -0.94 9.18
N GLY A 25 3.26 -1.48 8.52
CA GLY A 25 3.41 -2.39 7.38
C GLY A 25 4.03 -1.70 6.16
N MET A 26 3.76 -0.41 5.96
CA MET A 26 4.33 0.37 4.87
C MET A 26 5.85 0.53 5.00
N ASN A 27 6.40 0.59 6.22
CA ASN A 27 7.86 0.58 6.41
C ASN A 27 8.47 -0.74 5.93
N SER A 28 7.83 -1.88 6.22
CA SER A 28 8.26 -3.19 5.73
C SER A 28 8.14 -3.29 4.20
N VAL A 29 7.08 -2.74 3.61
CA VAL A 29 6.92 -2.68 2.15
C VAL A 29 8.03 -1.83 1.51
N ASN A 30 8.39 -0.69 2.12
CA ASN A 30 9.49 0.16 1.63
C ASN A 30 10.83 -0.58 1.65
N ALA A 31 11.11 -1.31 2.73
CA ALA A 31 12.31 -2.13 2.83
C ALA A 31 12.35 -3.19 1.72
N VAL A 32 11.22 -3.86 1.43
CA VAL A 32 11.13 -4.82 0.32
C VAL A 32 11.36 -4.13 -1.04
N ILE A 33 10.79 -2.95 -1.26
CA ILE A 33 10.97 -2.22 -2.53
C ILE A 33 12.45 -1.90 -2.75
N LEU A 34 13.14 -1.38 -1.73
CA LEU A 34 14.57 -1.07 -1.79
C LEU A 34 15.41 -2.33 -2.06
N ASP A 35 15.15 -3.41 -1.31
CA ASP A 35 15.84 -4.70 -1.47
C ASP A 35 15.70 -5.27 -2.88
N ARG A 36 14.52 -5.12 -3.51
CA ARG A 36 14.23 -5.70 -4.83
C ARG A 36 14.65 -4.87 -6.02
N MET A 37 15.05 -3.62 -5.81
CA MET A 37 15.50 -2.72 -6.88
C MET A 37 17.01 -2.47 -6.85
N GLN A 38 17.78 -3.30 -6.15
CA GLN A 38 19.23 -3.32 -6.26
C GLN A 38 19.63 -3.81 -7.66
N SER A 39 20.46 -3.02 -8.36
CA SER A 39 20.85 -3.30 -9.75
C SER A 39 22.10 -2.50 -10.11
N GLU A 40 22.98 -3.10 -10.93
CA GLU A 40 24.13 -2.41 -11.53
C GLU A 40 23.72 -1.32 -12.52
N ILE A 41 22.52 -1.44 -13.10
CA ILE A 41 21.91 -0.40 -13.95
C ILE A 41 21.40 0.73 -13.06
N PRO A 42 21.98 1.94 -13.11
CA PRO A 42 21.66 3.02 -12.15
C PRO A 42 20.22 3.53 -12.19
N LEU A 43 19.52 3.35 -13.32
CA LEU A 43 18.13 3.77 -13.48
C LEU A 43 17.18 2.99 -12.57
N ILE A 44 17.46 1.72 -12.28
CA ILE A 44 16.56 0.84 -11.52
C ILE A 44 16.49 1.26 -10.03
N PRO A 45 17.60 1.50 -9.32
CA PRO A 45 17.57 2.06 -7.97
C PRO A 45 16.93 3.45 -7.89
N ALA A 46 17.11 4.28 -8.92
CA ALA A 46 16.51 5.62 -8.98
C ALA A 46 14.97 5.55 -9.03
N LEU A 47 14.41 4.58 -9.74
CA LEU A 47 12.96 4.30 -9.76
C LEU A 47 12.45 3.91 -8.36
N ALA A 48 13.22 3.14 -7.58
CA ALA A 48 12.86 2.79 -6.20
C ALA A 48 12.69 4.03 -5.32
N GLY A 49 13.66 4.95 -5.42
CA GLY A 49 13.59 6.25 -4.75
C GLY A 49 12.35 7.03 -5.16
N HIS A 50 12.04 7.08 -6.45
CA HIS A 50 10.83 7.73 -6.95
C HIS A 50 9.54 7.06 -6.47
N LEU A 51 9.52 5.73 -6.30
CA LEU A 51 8.34 5.02 -5.78
C LEU A 51 8.07 5.27 -4.31
N ILE A 52 9.12 5.39 -3.51
CA ILE A 52 9.00 5.65 -2.08
C ILE A 52 8.71 7.13 -1.83
N SER A 53 9.33 8.01 -2.60
CA SER A 53 9.24 9.47 -2.46
C SER A 53 8.08 10.07 -3.25
N GLY A 54 7.54 9.33 -4.22
CA GLY A 54 6.48 9.78 -5.11
C GLY A 54 5.23 10.08 -4.31
N GLY A 55 4.77 11.34 -4.37
CA GLY A 55 3.63 11.88 -3.60
C GLY A 55 2.26 11.26 -3.90
N GLY A 56 2.22 10.08 -4.55
CA GLY A 56 1.03 9.27 -4.63
C GLY A 56 0.60 8.77 -3.25
N LYS A 57 -0.69 8.59 -3.05
CA LYS A 57 -1.26 8.11 -1.77
C LYS A 57 -0.90 6.65 -1.46
N ARG A 58 -0.24 5.93 -2.38
CA ARG A 58 0.15 4.51 -2.27
C ARG A 58 -0.99 3.61 -1.80
N LEU A 59 -2.17 3.83 -2.38
CA LEU A 59 -3.41 3.16 -2.00
C LEU A 59 -3.33 1.64 -2.19
N ARG A 60 -2.63 1.17 -3.23
CA ARG A 60 -2.57 -0.26 -3.58
C ARG A 60 -1.83 -1.11 -2.53
N PRO A 61 -0.62 -0.74 -2.08
CA PRO A 61 0.03 -1.45 -0.98
C PRO A 61 -0.77 -1.30 0.32
N MET A 62 -1.34 -0.13 0.63
CA MET A 62 -2.17 0.04 1.83
C MET A 62 -3.42 -0.86 1.82
N LEU A 63 -4.09 -1.02 0.68
CA LEU A 63 -5.23 -1.94 0.55
C LEU A 63 -4.81 -3.40 0.76
N THR A 64 -3.61 -3.77 0.29
CA THR A 64 -3.08 -5.13 0.47
C THR A 64 -2.75 -5.40 1.94
N LEU A 65 -2.15 -4.44 2.64
CA LEU A 65 -1.87 -4.51 4.07
C LEU A 65 -3.17 -4.56 4.89
N ALA A 66 -4.09 -3.64 4.64
CA ALA A 66 -5.38 -3.60 5.34
C ALA A 66 -6.21 -4.87 5.09
N GLY A 67 -6.14 -5.45 3.89
CA GLY A 67 -6.79 -6.73 3.59
C GLY A 67 -6.21 -7.90 4.40
N ALA A 68 -4.89 -7.93 4.59
CA ALA A 68 -4.24 -8.95 5.43
C ALA A 68 -4.65 -8.82 6.91
N GLU A 69 -4.69 -7.58 7.43
CA GLU A 69 -5.17 -7.29 8.79
C GLU A 69 -6.65 -7.67 8.97
N LEU A 70 -7.49 -7.33 7.99
CA LEU A 70 -8.94 -7.61 8.02
C LEU A 70 -9.25 -9.11 8.15
N VAL A 71 -8.42 -9.97 7.56
CA VAL A 71 -8.59 -11.44 7.62
C VAL A 71 -7.78 -12.11 8.72
N GLY A 72 -7.11 -11.33 9.59
CA GLY A 72 -6.31 -11.85 10.71
C GLY A 72 -5.04 -12.59 10.29
N TYR A 73 -4.42 -12.19 9.18
CA TYR A 73 -3.19 -12.83 8.71
C TYR A 73 -1.98 -12.38 9.54
N ASN A 74 -1.38 -13.31 10.30
CA ASN A 74 -0.26 -13.01 11.21
C ASN A 74 1.14 -13.26 10.62
N GLY A 75 1.25 -13.56 9.32
CA GLY A 75 2.55 -13.80 8.66
C GLY A 75 3.10 -12.55 7.98
N THR A 76 4.27 -12.66 7.32
CA THR A 76 4.97 -11.51 6.70
C THR A 76 4.87 -11.46 5.17
N ARG A 77 4.23 -12.44 4.53
CA ARG A 77 4.19 -12.54 3.05
C ARG A 77 3.45 -11.37 2.40
N HIS A 78 2.51 -10.75 3.12
CA HIS A 78 1.69 -9.65 2.63
C HIS A 78 2.52 -8.39 2.32
N HIS A 79 3.69 -8.20 2.96
CA HIS A 79 4.61 -7.11 2.59
C HIS A 79 5.22 -7.31 1.19
N LYS A 80 5.65 -8.54 0.87
CA LYS A 80 6.19 -8.87 -0.46
C LYS A 80 5.10 -8.77 -1.53
N LEU A 81 3.88 -9.19 -1.20
CA LEU A 81 2.74 -9.03 -2.09
C LEU A 81 2.41 -7.56 -2.35
N ALA A 82 2.35 -6.73 -1.30
CA ALA A 82 2.09 -5.30 -1.43
C ALA A 82 3.15 -4.58 -2.28
N ALA A 83 4.43 -4.92 -2.11
CA ALA A 83 5.51 -4.42 -2.97
C ALA A 83 5.36 -4.87 -4.43
N ALA A 84 5.02 -6.14 -4.67
CA ALA A 84 4.79 -6.65 -6.03
C ALA A 84 3.61 -5.96 -6.72
N VAL A 85 2.50 -5.72 -6.01
CA VAL A 85 1.35 -4.98 -6.52
C VAL A 85 1.77 -3.56 -6.93
N GLU A 86 2.59 -2.90 -6.10
CA GLU A 86 3.08 -1.56 -6.42
C GLU A 86 4.00 -1.58 -7.65
N PHE A 87 4.92 -2.54 -7.75
CA PHE A 87 5.77 -2.69 -8.94
C PHE A 87 4.97 -2.90 -10.23
N ILE A 88 3.94 -3.76 -10.20
CA ILE A 88 3.05 -3.96 -11.35
C ILE A 88 2.39 -2.64 -11.72
N HIS A 89 1.87 -1.89 -10.74
CA HIS A 89 1.29 -0.59 -11.00
C HIS A 89 2.29 0.39 -11.63
N THR A 90 3.50 0.47 -11.09
CA THR A 90 4.56 1.33 -11.63
C THR A 90 4.91 0.95 -13.06
N ALA A 91 5.05 -0.34 -13.35
CA ALA A 91 5.35 -0.83 -14.69
C ALA A 91 4.27 -0.45 -15.71
N THR A 92 3.01 -0.25 -15.27
CA THR A 92 1.93 0.25 -16.15
C THR A 92 1.89 1.78 -16.30
N LEU A 93 2.63 2.53 -15.48
CA LEU A 93 2.71 3.99 -15.57
C LEU A 93 3.92 4.48 -16.38
N LEU A 94 4.92 3.63 -16.58
CA LEU A 94 6.09 3.85 -17.43
C LEU A 94 5.77 3.49 -18.89
#